data_AF-A0A401YYZ9-F1
#
_entry.id   AF-A0A401YYZ9-F1
#
_cell.length_a   1.000
_cell.length_b   1.000
_cell.length_c   1.000
_cell.angle_alpha   90.00
_cell.angle_beta   90.00
_cell.angle_gamma   90.00
#
_symmetry.space_group_name_H-M   'P 1'
#
loop_
_entity.id
_entity.type
_entity.pdbx_description
1 polymer ?
#
loop_
_entity_poly.entity_id
_entity_poly.type
_entity_poly.pdbx_seq_one_letter_code
_entity_poly.pdbx_strand_id
1 'polypeptide(L)'
;MATAKPATPRKTAPRKTAAARKAEATKSTTSVEHAGVTYEIPAALDMPVGILEAQDEVEAIRLILGQDQWDAYKATGATIGDFSVFADKITAAAGQGDAGN
;
A
#
# COMPACT_ATOMS: atom_id res chain seq x y z
N MET A 1 -52.02 18.43 -26.06
CA MET A 1 -50.79 19.19 -25.79
C MET A 1 -50.22 18.67 -24.48
N ALA A 2 -49.14 17.88 -24.54
CA ALA A 2 -48.54 17.23 -23.39
C ALA A 2 -47.20 17.88 -23.03
N THR A 3 -47.01 18.11 -21.74
CA THR A 3 -45.86 18.76 -21.07
C THR A 3 -44.60 17.91 -21.04
N ALA A 4 -43.42 18.53 -21.22
CA ALA A 4 -42.17 18.07 -20.59
C ALA A 4 -41.14 19.23 -20.51
N LYS A 5 -40.83 19.67 -19.28
CA LYS A 5 -39.71 20.57 -18.94
C LYS A 5 -38.39 19.76 -18.93
N PRO A 6 -37.28 20.28 -19.48
CA PRO A 6 -36.01 19.55 -19.52
C PRO A 6 -35.32 19.48 -18.15
N ALA A 7 -34.86 18.29 -17.79
CA ALA A 7 -34.15 18.00 -16.54
C ALA A 7 -32.69 18.48 -16.59
N THR A 8 -32.26 19.13 -15.51
CA THR A 8 -30.89 19.62 -15.26
C THR A 8 -29.88 18.47 -15.13
N PRO A 9 -28.66 18.55 -15.70
CA PRO A 9 -27.64 17.52 -15.51
C PRO A 9 -27.03 17.61 -14.11
N ARG A 10 -27.18 16.54 -13.33
CA ARG A 10 -26.64 16.40 -11.97
C ARG A 10 -25.18 15.92 -12.03
N LYS A 11 -24.26 16.83 -11.68
CA LYS A 11 -22.88 16.66 -11.21
C LYS A 11 -22.38 15.20 -11.11
N THR A 12 -21.55 14.78 -12.06
CA THR A 12 -20.81 13.51 -12.01
C THR A 12 -19.60 13.66 -11.09
N ALA A 13 -19.71 13.16 -9.86
CA ALA A 13 -18.54 12.93 -9.01
C ALA A 13 -17.75 11.73 -9.58
N PRO A 14 -16.40 11.79 -9.64
CA PRO A 14 -15.62 10.65 -10.09
C PRO A 14 -15.84 9.51 -9.10
N ARG A 15 -16.38 8.41 -9.62
CA ARG A 15 -16.60 7.16 -8.92
C ARG A 15 -15.23 6.57 -8.63
N LYS A 16 -14.70 6.80 -7.42
CA LYS A 16 -13.51 6.11 -6.89
C LYS A 16 -13.91 4.64 -6.66
N THR A 17 -13.88 3.85 -7.72
CA THR A 17 -14.03 2.40 -7.68
C THR A 17 -12.79 1.77 -7.04
N ALA A 18 -13.03 0.73 -6.23
CA ALA A 18 -12.07 -0.27 -5.75
C ALA A 18 -11.23 0.03 -4.49
N ALA A 19 -11.86 0.37 -3.36
CA ALA A 19 -11.19 0.25 -2.05
C ALA A 19 -12.12 -0.24 -0.92
N ALA A 20 -13.06 -1.14 -1.24
CA ALA A 20 -13.87 -1.80 -0.24
C ALA A 20 -13.89 -3.31 -0.50
N ARG A 21 -13.05 -4.04 0.25
CA ARG A 21 -13.19 -5.44 0.74
C ARG A 21 -11.84 -6.16 0.76
N LYS A 22 -11.16 -6.12 1.90
CA LYS A 22 -10.66 -7.28 2.65
C LYS A 22 -10.68 -6.86 4.12
N ALA A 23 -11.74 -7.24 4.84
CA ALA A 23 -11.82 -8.47 5.63
C ALA A 23 -10.90 -8.39 6.86
N GLU A 24 -11.55 -8.28 8.02
CA GLU A 24 -10.98 -8.40 9.36
C GLU A 24 -9.95 -9.53 9.43
N ALA A 25 -8.70 -9.18 9.71
CA ALA A 25 -7.71 -10.12 10.22
C ALA A 25 -6.90 -9.37 11.27
N THR A 26 -6.84 -9.95 12.46
CA THR A 26 -6.13 -9.50 13.65
C THR A 26 -4.61 -9.55 13.43
N LYS A 27 -4.11 -8.77 12.46
CA LYS A 27 -2.71 -8.54 12.13
C LYS A 27 -2.63 -7.08 11.75
N SER A 28 -1.94 -6.27 12.55
CA SER A 28 -1.81 -4.84 12.32
C SER A 28 -0.96 -4.59 11.07
N THR A 29 -1.59 -4.54 9.90
CA THR A 29 -0.94 -4.17 8.64
C THR A 29 -1.16 -2.68 8.36
N THR A 30 -0.09 -1.97 8.02
CA THR A 30 -0.12 -0.56 7.65
C THR A 30 -0.04 -0.42 6.14
N SER A 31 -0.99 0.29 5.53
CA SER A 31 -0.98 0.55 4.09
C SER A 31 -0.10 1.76 3.76
N VAL A 32 0.81 1.62 2.80
CA VAL A 32 1.72 2.67 2.32
C VAL A 32 1.54 2.86 0.82
N GLU A 33 1.37 4.10 0.36
CA GLU A 33 1.33 4.40 -1.07
C GLU A 33 2.71 4.86 -1.58
N HIS A 34 3.18 4.23 -2.66
CA HIS A 34 4.42 4.58 -3.35
C HIS A 34 4.30 4.33 -4.86
N ALA A 35 4.75 5.27 -5.68
CA ALA A 35 4.68 5.20 -7.14
C ALA A 35 3.27 4.88 -7.71
N GLY A 36 2.20 5.32 -7.02
CA GLY A 36 0.81 5.05 -7.41
C GLY A 36 0.31 3.64 -7.10
N VAL A 37 1.09 2.84 -6.37
CA VAL A 37 0.73 1.50 -5.89
C VAL A 37 0.59 1.55 -4.36
N THR A 38 -0.47 0.93 -3.84
CA THR A 38 -0.66 0.75 -2.41
C THR A 38 -0.07 -0.58 -1.98
N TYR A 39 0.83 -0.54 -1.00
CA TYR A 39 1.49 -1.69 -0.41
C TYR A 39 0.97 -1.91 1.01
N GLU A 40 0.83 -3.17 1.41
CA GLU A 40 0.45 -3.58 2.76
C GLU A 40 1.71 -4.06 3.50
N ILE A 41 2.06 -3.35 4.56
CA ILE A 41 3.25 -3.61 5.37
C ILE A 41 2.80 -4.25 6.69
N PRO A 42 3.27 -5.45 7.04
CA PRO A 42 3.01 -6.03 8.35
C PRO A 42 3.68 -5.20 9.46
N ALA A 43 3.05 -5.14 10.63
CA ALA A 43 3.69 -4.62 11.84
C ALA A 43 4.99 -5.39 12.14
N ALA A 44 5.94 -4.74 12.81
CA ALA A 44 7.25 -5.31 13.13
C ALA A 44 7.20 -6.71 13.78
N LEU A 45 6.16 -7.00 14.59
CA LEU A 45 6.00 -8.30 15.26
C LEU A 45 5.38 -9.40 14.37
N ASP A 46 4.76 -9.05 13.24
CA ASP A 46 4.18 -10.00 12.27
C ASP A 46 5.09 -10.19 11.04
N MET A 47 6.26 -9.54 11.03
CA MET A 47 7.26 -9.66 9.98
C MET A 47 7.86 -11.07 9.93
N PRO A 48 8.18 -11.60 8.74
CA PRO A 48 8.82 -12.90 8.61
C PRO A 48 10.21 -12.90 9.24
N VAL A 49 10.49 -13.89 10.09
CA VAL A 49 11.77 -14.05 10.80
C VAL A 49 12.99 -14.07 9.86
N GLY A 50 12.81 -14.51 8.61
CA GLY A 50 13.87 -14.51 7.59
C GLY A 50 14.44 -13.12 7.27
N ILE A 51 13.76 -12.03 7.64
CA ILE A 51 14.33 -10.67 7.53
C ILE A 51 15.59 -10.51 8.40
N LEU A 52 15.68 -11.22 9.53
CA LEU A 52 16.88 -11.20 10.39
C LEU A 52 18.10 -11.84 9.70
N GLU A 53 17.87 -12.67 8.69
CA GLU A 53 18.91 -13.33 7.89
C GLU A 53 19.21 -12.57 6.59
N ALA A 54 18.44 -11.54 6.28
CA ALA A 54 18.62 -10.75 5.08
C ALA A 54 19.96 -10.00 5.14
N GLN A 55 20.77 -10.14 4.08
CA GLN A 55 22.09 -9.49 4.01
C GLN A 55 22.03 -8.03 3.55
N ASP A 56 20.94 -7.66 2.88
CA ASP A 56 20.75 -6.34 2.29
C ASP A 56 19.31 -5.87 2.44
N GLU A 57 19.12 -4.55 2.45
CA GLU A 57 17.81 -3.90 2.60
C GLU A 57 16.81 -4.34 1.51
N VAL A 58 17.27 -4.57 0.29
CA VAL A 58 16.43 -5.05 -0.83
C VAL A 58 15.80 -6.39 -0.52
N GLU A 59 16.56 -7.31 0.08
CA GLU A 59 16.07 -8.64 0.44
C GLU A 59 15.10 -8.57 1.62
N ALA A 60 15.41 -7.75 2.63
CA ALA A 60 14.51 -7.48 3.75
C ALA A 60 13.16 -6.91 3.27
N ILE A 61 13.18 -5.88 2.43
CA ILE A 61 11.96 -5.26 1.89
C ILE A 61 11.17 -6.24 1.02
N ARG A 62 11.84 -7.06 0.21
CA ARG A 62 11.19 -8.12 -0.58
C ARG A 62 10.49 -9.14 0.32
N LEU A 63 11.09 -9.51 1.45
CA LEU A 63 10.49 -10.43 2.42
C LEU A 63 9.28 -9.80 3.13
N ILE A 64 9.37 -8.52 3.52
CA ILE A 64 8.27 -7.77 4.14
C ILE A 64 7.05 -7.70 3.22
N LEU A 65 7.28 -7.34 1.95
CA LEU A 65 6.23 -7.19 0.95
C LEU A 65 5.69 -8.52 0.44
N GLY A 66 6.54 -9.53 0.40
CA GLY A 66 6.28 -10.77 -0.32
C GLY A 66 6.45 -10.61 -1.84
N GLN A 67 6.41 -11.74 -2.54
CA GLN A 67 6.74 -11.80 -3.97
C GLN A 67 5.77 -10.99 -4.85
N ASP A 68 4.47 -10.97 -4.52
CA ASP A 68 3.43 -10.32 -5.32
C ASP A 68 3.60 -8.79 -5.33
N GLN A 69 3.70 -8.20 -4.14
CA GLN A 69 3.94 -6.76 -3.98
C GLN A 69 5.31 -6.32 -4.48
N TRP A 70 6.35 -7.16 -4.31
CA TRP A 70 7.67 -6.88 -4.87
C TRP A 70 7.67 -6.85 -6.40
N ASP A 71 6.89 -7.73 -7.04
CA ASP A 71 6.76 -7.73 -8.49
C ASP A 71 6.01 -6.49 -9.00
N ALA A 72 4.93 -6.10 -8.29
CA ALA A 72 4.23 -4.84 -8.55
C ALA A 72 5.17 -3.62 -8.43
N TYR A 73 6.04 -3.61 -7.42
CA TYR A 73 7.04 -2.56 -7.26
C TYR A 73 8.01 -2.49 -8.44
N LYS A 74 8.60 -3.62 -8.85
CA LYS A 74 9.48 -3.66 -10.03
C LYS A 74 8.75 -3.24 -11.31
N ALA A 75 7.48 -3.60 -11.46
CA ALA A 75 6.67 -3.25 -12.63
C ALA A 75 6.41 -1.74 -12.75
N THR A 76 6.54 -0.97 -11.66
CA THR A 76 6.45 0.50 -11.71
C THR A 76 7.64 1.15 -12.43
N GLY A 77 8.74 0.42 -12.62
CA GLY A 77 9.98 0.99 -13.17
C GLY A 77 10.72 1.91 -12.18
N ALA A 78 10.46 1.75 -10.88
CA ALA A 78 11.12 2.52 -9.82
C ALA A 78 12.66 2.41 -9.90
N THR A 79 13.33 3.53 -9.68
CA THR A 79 14.80 3.60 -9.68
C THR A 79 15.38 3.26 -8.31
N ILE A 80 16.72 3.11 -8.23
CA ILE A 80 17.41 2.92 -6.93
C ILE A 80 17.12 4.09 -5.97
N GLY A 81 16.98 5.32 -6.48
CA GLY A 81 16.62 6.48 -5.66
C GLY A 81 15.20 6.38 -5.09
N ASP A 82 14.25 5.89 -5.90
CA ASP A 82 12.88 5.62 -5.45
C ASP A 82 12.85 4.50 -4.42
N PHE A 83 13.73 3.50 -4.55
CA PHE A 83 13.86 2.41 -3.59
C PHE A 83 14.26 2.91 -2.20
N SER A 84 15.22 3.82 -2.09
CA SER A 84 15.58 4.40 -0.78
C SER A 84 14.40 5.11 -0.12
N VAL A 85 13.60 5.86 -0.89
CA VAL A 85 12.38 6.52 -0.38
C VAL A 85 11.31 5.50 0.00
N PHE A 86 11.21 4.40 -0.75
CA PHE A 86 10.27 3.34 -0.47
C PHE A 86 10.64 2.55 0.79
N ALA A 87 11.91 2.19 0.94
CA ALA A 87 12.44 1.49 2.10
C ALA A 87 12.26 2.29 3.39
N ASP A 88 12.47 3.62 3.33
CA ASP A 88 12.20 4.52 4.45
C ASP A 88 10.70 4.50 4.84
N LYS A 89 9.80 4.59 3.86
CA LYS A 89 8.35 4.51 4.11
C LYS A 89 7.93 3.18 4.71
N ILE A 90 8.51 2.07 4.27
CA ILE A 90 8.23 0.73 4.80
C ILE A 90 8.71 0.62 6.25
N THR A 91 9.92 1.08 6.52
CA THR A 91 10.50 1.07 7.86
C THR A 91 9.70 1.96 8.82
N ALA A 92 9.29 3.15 8.36
CA ALA A 92 8.42 4.04 9.11
C ALA A 92 7.06 3.37 9.40
N ALA A 93 6.44 2.74 8.41
CA ALA A 93 5.17 2.04 8.58
C ALA A 93 5.28 0.85 9.55
N ALA A 94 6.39 0.11 9.49
CA ALA A 94 6.69 -0.99 10.39
C ALA A 94 6.92 -0.55 11.85
N GLY A 95 7.62 0.58 12.03
CA GLY A 95 7.94 1.16 13.34
C GLY A 95 6.80 1.95 13.97
N GLN A 96 5.82 2.41 13.17
CA GLN A 96 4.65 3.14 13.68
C GLN A 96 3.67 2.24 14.46
N GLY A 97 3.93 0.93 14.53
CA GLY A 97 3.20 0.00 15.39
C GLY A 97 3.44 0.21 16.90
N ASP A 98 4.40 1.04 17.31
CA ASP A 98 4.77 1.25 18.73
C ASP A 98 4.92 2.75 19.09
N ALA A 99 4.13 3.64 18.49
CA ALA A 99 4.11 5.05 18.86
C ALA A 99 2.67 5.55 19.05
N GLY A 100 2.04 5.17 20.16
CA GLY A 100 0.96 5.98 20.74
C GLY A 100 -0.21 5.23 21.38
N ASN A 101 -0.13 5.15 22.71
CA ASN A 101 -1.22 5.22 23.71
C ASN A 101 -2.14 4.01 23.94
#